data_AF-A0A1V4RBW7-F1
#
_entry.id   AF-A0A1V4RBW7-F1
#
_cell.length_a   1.000
_cell.length_b   1.000
_cell.length_c   1.000
_cell.angle_alpha   90.00
_cell.angle_beta   90.00
_cell.angle_gamma   90.00
#
_symmetry.space_group_name_H-M   'P 1'
#
loop_
_entity.id
_entity.type
_entity.pdbx_description
1 polymer ?
#
loop_
_entity_poly.entity_id
_entity_poly.type
_entity_poly.pdbx_seq_one_letter_code
_entity_poly.pdbx_strand_id
1 'polypeptide(L)'
;NTGANWVHYAGHGNTGGIYWQGSPSSMMTNSIAQGLTNGDKAGIHHSIACMPGAFQSGECCAEALWHNSGGGAASVMFNTSYGWEGNLPEMGVSEWMCVYLTEEVYQNGNSLIGEAFATSKDRRVPLWTGGYDRELYCILDWHGFHDPTLIPLNGSSGVEDSSQGMVSPQTSLAGPFPNPVVSGESVSFAAGFAGSSARLSVYDVSGRLVWTQLLEGSGSVLWNTGYGVHPGIYLVRLEAGSSSAVSKLIVTN
;
A
#
# COMPACT_ATOMS: atom_id res chain seq x y z
N ASN A 1 16.46 7.71 -1.72
CA ASN A 1 17.45 6.81 -1.07
C ASN A 1 17.22 6.59 0.42
N THR A 2 16.99 7.61 1.25
CA THR A 2 16.74 7.40 2.69
C THR A 2 15.40 6.72 3.02
N GLY A 3 14.49 6.69 2.06
CA GLY A 3 13.13 6.17 2.19
C GLY A 3 12.13 7.30 2.38
N ALA A 4 11.01 7.23 1.67
CA ALA A 4 9.87 8.13 1.82
C ALA A 4 8.60 7.31 1.59
N ASN A 5 7.61 7.45 2.47
CA ASN A 5 6.37 6.67 2.37
C ASN A 5 5.45 7.17 1.25
N TRP A 6 5.40 8.48 1.03
CA TRP A 6 4.52 9.14 0.06
C TRP A 6 5.32 10.21 -0.69
N VAL A 7 5.32 10.12 -2.02
CA VAL A 7 6.08 11.03 -2.88
C VAL A 7 5.16 11.55 -3.98
N HIS A 8 5.00 12.86 -4.03
CA HIS A 8 4.23 13.54 -5.06
C HIS A 8 5.16 14.37 -5.96
N TYR A 9 4.94 14.29 -7.26
CA TYR A 9 5.65 15.06 -8.26
C TYR A 9 4.68 15.95 -9.05
N ALA A 10 4.98 17.23 -9.20
CA ALA A 10 4.20 18.15 -10.03
C ALA A 10 5.14 18.89 -10.97
N GLY A 11 5.04 18.64 -12.26
CA GLY A 11 5.90 19.27 -13.25
C GLY A 11 5.63 18.83 -14.67
N HIS A 12 6.49 19.29 -15.59
CA HIS A 12 6.42 18.83 -16.97
C HIS A 12 6.85 17.37 -17.05
N GLY A 13 6.35 16.64 -18.05
CA GLY A 13 6.71 15.25 -18.24
C GLY A 13 6.95 14.89 -19.70
N ASN A 14 7.69 13.82 -19.87
CA ASN A 14 7.74 13.03 -21.10
C ASN A 14 7.93 11.55 -20.73
N THR A 15 8.11 10.69 -21.73
CA THR A 15 8.33 9.25 -21.53
C THR A 15 9.55 8.93 -20.65
N GLY A 16 10.54 9.82 -20.59
CA GLY A 16 11.77 9.65 -19.82
C GLY A 16 11.72 10.21 -18.39
N GLY A 17 10.62 10.85 -17.97
CA GLY A 17 10.52 11.37 -16.60
C GLY A 17 9.66 12.59 -16.39
N ILE A 18 9.83 13.17 -15.20
CA ILE A 18 9.18 14.37 -14.68
C ILE A 18 10.26 15.42 -14.41
N TYR A 19 9.98 16.67 -14.77
CA TYR A 19 10.97 17.74 -14.86
C TYR A 19 10.45 19.04 -14.23
N TRP A 20 11.37 19.76 -13.60
CA TRP A 20 11.18 21.14 -13.19
C TRP A 20 11.22 22.08 -14.41
N GLN A 21 10.56 23.23 -14.30
CA GLN A 21 10.68 24.30 -15.30
C GLN A 21 12.08 24.95 -15.31
N GLY A 22 12.83 24.85 -14.19
CA GLY A 22 14.14 25.47 -13.99
C GLY A 22 15.27 24.46 -13.72
N SER A 23 16.49 24.97 -13.46
CA SER A 23 17.66 24.13 -13.14
C SER A 23 17.76 23.83 -11.63
N PRO A 24 18.09 22.59 -11.22
CA PRO A 24 18.25 21.41 -12.08
C PRO A 24 16.90 20.95 -12.64
N SER A 25 16.85 20.55 -13.91
CA SER A 25 15.59 20.24 -14.61
C SER A 25 15.03 18.87 -14.29
N SER A 26 15.84 17.92 -13.83
CA SER A 26 15.37 16.56 -13.54
C SER A 26 14.74 16.50 -12.14
N MET A 27 13.47 16.07 -12.07
CA MET A 27 12.78 15.80 -10.79
C MET A 27 12.81 14.31 -10.49
N MET A 28 12.25 13.50 -11.39
CA MET A 28 12.28 12.04 -11.34
C MET A 28 12.30 11.52 -12.77
N THR A 29 13.46 11.03 -13.21
CA THR A 29 13.68 10.48 -14.55
C THR A 29 13.95 8.99 -14.49
N ASN A 30 13.90 8.28 -15.62
CA ASN A 30 14.27 6.86 -15.66
C ASN A 30 15.66 6.62 -15.05
N SER A 31 16.65 7.48 -15.36
CA SER A 31 18.00 7.34 -14.83
C SER A 31 18.06 7.56 -13.31
N ILE A 32 17.26 8.48 -12.76
CA ILE A 32 17.17 8.69 -11.31
C ILE A 32 16.48 7.48 -10.68
N ALA A 33 15.36 7.03 -11.24
CA ALA A 33 14.58 5.90 -10.77
C ALA A 33 15.41 4.62 -10.72
N GLN A 34 16.14 4.28 -11.78
CA GLN A 34 17.06 3.13 -11.86
C GLN A 34 18.27 3.26 -10.92
N GLY A 35 18.68 4.50 -10.60
CA GLY A 35 19.78 4.79 -9.68
C GLY A 35 19.38 4.79 -8.20
N LEU A 36 18.09 4.59 -7.87
CA LEU A 36 17.65 4.54 -6.47
C LEU A 36 18.20 3.30 -5.76
N THR A 37 18.57 3.50 -4.49
CA THR A 37 19.15 2.47 -3.61
C THR A 37 18.41 2.39 -2.27
N ASN A 38 17.10 2.68 -2.24
CA ASN A 38 16.31 2.70 -1.02
C ASN A 38 15.91 1.31 -0.48
N GLY A 39 16.25 0.22 -1.18
CA GLY A 39 15.96 -1.15 -0.77
C GLY A 39 14.50 -1.34 -0.34
N ASP A 40 14.30 -1.91 0.84
CA ASP A 40 12.98 -2.19 1.44
C ASP A 40 12.22 -0.93 1.90
N LYS A 41 12.72 0.27 1.62
CA LYS A 41 12.08 1.57 1.94
C LYS A 41 11.41 2.18 0.71
N ALA A 42 10.73 1.35 -0.06
CA ALA A 42 10.01 1.75 -1.27
C ALA A 42 8.67 2.42 -0.89
N GLY A 43 8.39 3.58 -1.48
CA GLY A 43 7.23 4.40 -1.15
C GLY A 43 6.09 4.28 -2.15
N ILE A 44 5.05 5.08 -1.94
CA ILE A 44 3.98 5.32 -2.92
C ILE A 44 4.30 6.60 -3.69
N HIS A 45 4.34 6.50 -5.01
CA HIS A 45 4.71 7.58 -5.91
C HIS A 45 3.53 7.94 -6.80
N HIS A 46 3.20 9.22 -6.90
CA HIS A 46 2.19 9.71 -7.84
C HIS A 46 2.59 11.06 -8.39
N SER A 47 2.05 11.41 -9.55
CA SER A 47 2.44 12.64 -10.23
C SER A 47 1.33 13.31 -10.98
N ILE A 48 1.50 14.62 -11.18
CA ILE A 48 0.89 15.38 -12.25
C ILE A 48 2.00 15.71 -13.25
N ALA A 49 2.00 15.02 -14.38
CA ALA A 49 2.95 15.24 -15.47
C ALA A 49 2.50 14.52 -16.74
N CYS A 50 2.99 14.96 -17.89
CA CYS A 50 2.72 14.30 -19.17
C CYS A 50 3.60 13.06 -19.37
N MET A 51 2.98 11.90 -19.59
CA MET A 51 3.59 10.68 -20.11
C MET A 51 4.67 9.95 -19.25
N PRO A 52 4.87 10.20 -17.94
CA PRO A 52 5.87 9.43 -17.20
C PRO A 52 5.47 7.96 -16.99
N GLY A 53 4.20 7.60 -17.24
CA GLY A 53 3.68 6.24 -17.24
C GLY A 53 3.42 5.68 -18.63
N ALA A 54 3.95 6.26 -19.71
CA ALA A 54 3.65 5.83 -21.09
C ALA A 54 4.33 4.51 -21.50
N PHE A 55 3.96 3.40 -20.84
CA PHE A 55 4.51 2.05 -21.00
C PHE A 55 4.45 1.50 -22.45
N GLN A 56 3.56 2.06 -23.28
CA GLN A 56 3.45 1.71 -24.69
C GLN A 56 4.60 2.27 -25.56
N SER A 57 5.45 3.16 -25.01
CA SER A 57 6.46 3.91 -25.76
C SER A 57 7.91 3.50 -25.41
N GLY A 58 8.09 2.27 -24.92
CA GLY A 58 9.33 1.81 -24.29
C GLY A 58 9.28 1.96 -22.77
N GLU A 59 10.38 1.65 -22.09
CA GLU A 59 10.44 1.74 -20.62
C GLU A 59 10.14 3.17 -20.16
N CYS A 60 9.04 3.33 -19.44
CA CYS A 60 8.63 4.61 -18.87
C CYS A 60 9.17 4.80 -17.44
N CYS A 61 9.13 6.03 -16.94
CA CYS A 61 9.60 6.35 -15.59
C CYS A 61 8.83 5.58 -14.50
N ALA A 62 7.54 5.27 -14.72
CA ALA A 62 6.76 4.46 -13.78
C ALA A 62 7.29 3.02 -13.70
N GLU A 63 7.59 2.39 -14.84
CA GLU A 63 8.19 1.05 -14.88
C GLU A 63 9.57 1.05 -14.22
N ALA A 64 10.40 2.05 -14.54
CA ALA A 64 11.73 2.22 -13.94
C ALA A 64 11.69 2.33 -12.40
N LEU A 65 10.68 3.01 -11.84
CA LEU A 65 10.47 3.08 -10.39
C LEU A 65 9.94 1.76 -9.82
N TRP A 66 9.03 1.10 -10.53
CA TRP A 66 8.34 -0.09 -10.08
C TRP A 66 9.24 -1.32 -10.01
N HIS A 67 10.07 -1.54 -11.03
CA HIS A 67 10.86 -2.77 -11.16
C HIS A 67 12.33 -2.65 -10.69
N ASN A 68 12.75 -1.51 -10.13
CA ASN A 68 14.14 -1.33 -9.73
C ASN A 68 14.50 -2.24 -8.55
N SER A 69 15.46 -3.15 -8.78
CA SER A 69 15.95 -4.11 -7.81
C SER A 69 16.73 -3.51 -6.62
N GLY A 70 17.25 -2.29 -6.75
CA GLY A 70 17.94 -1.55 -5.68
C GLY A 70 16.98 -0.84 -4.70
N GLY A 71 15.68 -0.96 -4.92
CA GLY A 71 14.63 -0.17 -4.31
C GLY A 71 13.92 0.66 -5.38
N GLY A 72 12.93 1.45 -4.98
CA GLY A 72 12.17 2.27 -5.92
C GLY A 72 10.84 2.64 -5.30
N ALA A 73 9.77 2.21 -5.94
CA ALA A 73 8.41 2.42 -5.49
C ALA A 73 7.70 1.09 -5.17
N ALA A 74 6.93 1.09 -4.09
CA ALA A 74 5.97 0.04 -3.74
C ALA A 74 4.61 0.25 -4.43
N SER A 75 4.37 1.42 -5.02
CA SER A 75 3.24 1.74 -5.90
C SER A 75 3.55 2.99 -6.72
N VAL A 76 3.21 3.00 -8.01
CA VAL A 76 3.34 4.19 -8.87
C VAL A 76 2.02 4.50 -9.57
N MET A 77 1.58 5.76 -9.54
CA MET A 77 0.35 6.22 -10.20
C MET A 77 0.64 7.43 -11.09
N PHE A 78 0.89 7.19 -12.38
CA PHE A 78 1.40 8.16 -13.36
C PHE A 78 0.52 8.17 -14.63
N ASN A 79 0.51 9.30 -15.36
CA ASN A 79 -0.24 9.41 -16.62
C ASN A 79 0.50 8.69 -17.78
N THR A 80 -0.23 7.90 -18.57
CA THR A 80 0.26 7.29 -19.83
C THR A 80 0.20 8.24 -21.02
N SER A 81 -0.61 9.30 -20.92
CA SER A 81 -0.73 10.39 -21.89
C SER A 81 -0.51 11.75 -21.21
N TYR A 82 -1.42 12.72 -21.33
CA TYR A 82 -1.32 14.04 -20.72
C TYR A 82 -1.85 14.03 -19.29
N GLY A 83 -1.06 14.56 -18.36
CA GLY A 83 -1.52 15.04 -17.07
C GLY A 83 -1.71 16.55 -17.16
N TRP A 84 -2.94 17.04 -16.98
CA TRP A 84 -3.28 18.45 -17.11
C TRP A 84 -3.47 19.12 -15.74
N GLU A 85 -2.67 20.14 -15.51
CA GLU A 85 -2.88 21.15 -14.47
C GLU A 85 -3.98 22.15 -14.85
N GLY A 86 -4.45 22.88 -13.86
CA GLY A 86 -5.39 23.98 -14.01
C GLY A 86 -4.69 25.28 -14.33
N ASN A 87 -5.47 26.36 -14.38
CA ASN A 87 -4.93 27.71 -14.48
C ASN A 87 -5.13 28.39 -13.14
N LEU A 88 -4.05 28.83 -12.50
CA LEU A 88 -4.13 29.57 -11.24
C LEU A 88 -5.22 30.67 -11.32
N PRO A 89 -6.16 30.71 -10.36
CA PRO A 89 -6.15 30.00 -9.07
C PRO A 89 -6.84 28.62 -9.06
N GLU A 90 -7.38 28.16 -10.19
CA GLU A 90 -8.15 26.92 -10.28
C GLU A 90 -7.24 25.71 -10.50
N MET A 91 -7.47 24.65 -9.71
CA MET A 91 -6.82 23.35 -9.93
C MET A 91 -7.47 22.61 -11.09
N GLY A 92 -6.63 21.93 -11.87
CA GLY A 92 -7.01 21.08 -12.98
C GLY A 92 -7.32 19.66 -12.54
N VAL A 93 -7.66 18.82 -13.53
CA VAL A 93 -8.17 17.47 -13.26
C VAL A 93 -7.12 16.57 -12.63
N SER A 94 -5.88 16.59 -13.12
CA SER A 94 -4.82 15.75 -12.54
C SER A 94 -4.48 16.19 -11.12
N GLU A 95 -4.49 17.50 -10.85
CA GLU A 95 -4.32 18.05 -9.49
C GLU A 95 -5.40 17.55 -8.54
N TRP A 96 -6.67 17.66 -8.93
CA TRP A 96 -7.78 17.14 -8.13
C TRP A 96 -7.69 15.64 -7.90
N MET A 97 -7.30 14.85 -8.90
CA MET A 97 -7.15 13.40 -8.75
C MET A 97 -6.04 13.03 -7.76
N CYS A 98 -4.89 13.72 -7.79
CA CYS A 98 -3.83 13.52 -6.78
C CYS A 98 -4.25 13.95 -5.38
N VAL A 99 -5.02 15.04 -5.26
CA VAL A 99 -5.62 15.46 -3.98
C VAL A 99 -6.59 14.39 -3.46
N TYR A 100 -7.52 13.93 -4.30
CA TYR A 100 -8.50 12.91 -3.92
C TYR A 100 -7.84 11.61 -3.52
N LEU A 101 -6.82 11.13 -4.24
CA LEU A 101 -6.05 9.96 -3.83
C LEU A 101 -5.44 10.13 -2.43
N THR A 102 -4.88 11.30 -2.14
CA THR A 102 -4.31 11.60 -0.82
C THR A 102 -5.40 11.63 0.25
N GLU A 103 -6.56 12.24 -0.03
CA GLU A 103 -7.71 12.23 0.87
C GLU A 103 -8.26 10.83 1.10
N GLU A 104 -8.37 9.99 0.06
CA GLU A 104 -8.84 8.61 0.17
C GLU A 104 -7.95 7.82 1.15
N VAL A 105 -6.63 7.94 1.00
CA VAL A 105 -5.68 7.23 1.84
C VAL A 105 -5.66 7.75 3.28
N TYR A 106 -5.60 9.07 3.47
CA TYR A 106 -5.28 9.67 4.78
C TYR A 106 -6.49 10.24 5.55
N GLN A 107 -7.61 10.53 4.88
CA GLN A 107 -8.78 11.16 5.50
C GLN A 107 -10.02 10.27 5.46
N ASN A 108 -10.29 9.63 4.32
CA ASN A 108 -11.51 8.85 4.10
C ASN A 108 -11.34 7.37 4.46
N GLY A 109 -10.12 6.95 4.82
CA GLY A 109 -9.86 5.64 5.42
C GLY A 109 -9.87 4.48 4.44
N ASN A 110 -9.69 4.72 3.14
CA ASN A 110 -9.51 3.65 2.18
C ASN A 110 -8.25 2.85 2.51
N SER A 111 -8.47 1.57 2.83
CA SER A 111 -7.43 0.68 3.39
C SER A 111 -6.58 -0.02 2.33
N LEU A 112 -6.96 0.10 1.05
CA LEU A 112 -6.27 -0.50 -0.09
C LEU A 112 -5.96 0.59 -1.11
N ILE A 113 -4.73 0.59 -1.65
CA ILE A 113 -4.31 1.61 -2.62
C ILE A 113 -5.12 1.53 -3.92
N GLY A 114 -5.53 0.33 -4.34
CA GLY A 114 -6.35 0.14 -5.54
C GLY A 114 -7.74 0.75 -5.39
N GLU A 115 -8.36 0.60 -4.22
CA GLU A 115 -9.66 1.19 -3.92
C GLU A 115 -9.57 2.71 -3.81
N ALA A 116 -8.54 3.22 -3.14
CA ALA A 116 -8.26 4.66 -3.07
C ALA A 116 -8.05 5.27 -4.47
N PHE A 117 -7.27 4.59 -5.32
CA PHE A 117 -7.00 5.01 -6.68
C PHE A 117 -8.28 5.01 -7.54
N ALA A 118 -9.06 3.92 -7.53
CA ALA A 118 -10.32 3.87 -8.27
C ALA A 118 -11.31 4.93 -7.78
N THR A 119 -11.48 5.07 -6.46
CA THR A 119 -12.40 6.05 -5.86
C THR A 119 -11.99 7.48 -6.20
N SER A 120 -10.69 7.79 -6.22
CA SER A 120 -10.22 9.13 -6.60
C SER A 120 -10.59 9.51 -8.03
N LYS A 121 -10.61 8.53 -8.94
CA LYS A 121 -11.07 8.70 -10.33
C LYS A 121 -12.59 8.86 -10.37
N ASP A 122 -13.32 8.03 -9.65
CA ASP A 122 -14.79 8.06 -9.58
C ASP A 122 -15.32 9.39 -9.02
N ARG A 123 -14.63 9.97 -8.03
CA ARG A 123 -14.95 11.30 -7.47
C ARG A 123 -14.87 12.41 -8.52
N ARG A 124 -14.07 12.24 -9.57
CA ARG A 124 -13.95 13.23 -10.65
C ARG A 124 -15.03 13.08 -11.71
N VAL A 125 -15.47 11.86 -12.01
CA VAL A 125 -16.47 11.56 -13.05
C VAL A 125 -17.72 12.47 -13.02
N PRO A 126 -18.40 12.72 -11.88
CA PRO A 126 -19.60 13.55 -11.86
C PRO A 126 -19.33 15.05 -12.04
N LEU A 127 -18.08 15.49 -11.93
CA LEU A 127 -17.65 16.88 -12.08
C LEU A 127 -17.22 17.22 -13.51
N TRP A 128 -17.22 16.22 -14.40
CA TRP A 128 -16.84 16.37 -15.78
C TRP A 128 -17.83 17.27 -16.53
N THR A 129 -17.32 18.39 -17.06
CA THR A 129 -18.10 19.34 -17.86
C THR A 129 -17.37 19.68 -19.17
N GLY A 130 -18.09 19.71 -20.30
CA GLY A 130 -17.57 20.18 -21.60
C GLY A 130 -17.21 19.07 -22.61
N GLY A 131 -16.63 19.47 -23.75
CA GLY A 131 -16.19 18.58 -24.83
C GLY A 131 -14.79 18.97 -25.34
N TYR A 132 -14.00 17.96 -25.74
CA TYR A 132 -12.55 17.99 -26.08
C TYR A 132 -11.63 17.80 -24.87
N ASP A 133 -11.48 16.54 -24.48
CA ASP A 133 -11.77 16.10 -23.11
C ASP A 133 -10.53 15.89 -22.25
N ARG A 134 -9.87 16.98 -21.87
CA ARG A 134 -8.74 16.94 -20.92
C ARG A 134 -9.09 16.15 -19.66
N GLU A 135 -10.35 16.22 -19.23
CA GLU A 135 -10.84 15.49 -18.06
C GLU A 135 -10.83 13.98 -18.29
N LEU A 136 -11.50 13.51 -19.34
CA LEU A 136 -11.54 12.08 -19.66
C LEU A 136 -10.16 11.53 -19.96
N TYR A 137 -9.28 12.27 -20.65
CA TYR A 137 -7.89 11.84 -20.83
C TYR A 137 -7.19 11.68 -19.47
N CYS A 138 -7.30 12.66 -18.57
CA CYS A 138 -6.69 12.51 -17.23
C CYS A 138 -7.27 11.32 -16.46
N ILE A 139 -8.60 11.12 -16.50
CA ILE A 139 -9.27 10.02 -15.82
C ILE A 139 -8.84 8.67 -16.43
N LEU A 140 -8.91 8.50 -17.74
CA LEU A 140 -8.60 7.23 -18.39
C LEU A 140 -7.11 6.91 -18.34
N ASP A 141 -6.25 7.92 -18.58
CA ASP A 141 -4.83 7.71 -18.77
C ASP A 141 -4.00 7.82 -17.50
N TRP A 142 -4.59 8.14 -16.35
CA TRP A 142 -3.93 7.93 -15.07
C TRP A 142 -3.98 6.45 -14.70
N HIS A 143 -2.79 5.81 -14.67
CA HIS A 143 -2.62 4.37 -14.50
C HIS A 143 -1.84 4.03 -13.23
N GLY A 144 -2.28 2.95 -12.59
CA GLY A 144 -1.61 2.35 -11.45
C GLY A 144 -0.68 1.22 -11.86
N PHE A 145 0.58 1.33 -11.46
CA PHE A 145 1.61 0.30 -11.51
C PHE A 145 1.84 -0.16 -10.08
N HIS A 146 0.97 -1.04 -9.60
CA HIS A 146 0.97 -1.47 -8.22
C HIS A 146 0.18 -2.76 -8.00
N ASP A 147 0.36 -3.37 -6.83
CA ASP A 147 -0.58 -4.34 -6.29
C ASP A 147 -1.84 -3.58 -5.81
N PRO A 148 -3.04 -3.80 -6.37
CA PRO A 148 -4.25 -3.12 -5.92
C PRO A 148 -4.64 -3.44 -4.47
N THR A 149 -4.13 -4.54 -3.90
CA THR A 149 -4.37 -4.95 -2.51
C THR A 149 -3.31 -4.43 -1.53
N LEU A 150 -2.34 -3.64 -2.00
CA LEU A 150 -1.37 -2.98 -1.12
C LEU A 150 -2.08 -2.08 -0.11
N ILE A 151 -1.76 -2.27 1.17
CA ILE A 151 -2.25 -1.44 2.27
C ILE A 151 -1.32 -0.23 2.43
N PRO A 152 -1.79 1.01 2.18
CA PRO A 152 -0.98 2.19 2.39
C PRO A 152 -0.79 2.46 3.88
N LEU A 153 0.42 2.86 4.27
CA LEU A 153 0.68 3.35 5.64
C LEU A 153 0.07 4.74 5.79
N ASN A 154 -1.13 4.82 6.37
CA ASN A 154 -1.92 6.05 6.51
C ASN A 154 -1.97 6.61 7.95
N GLY A 155 -1.38 5.92 8.93
CA GLY A 155 -1.52 6.23 10.36
C GLY A 155 -0.21 6.46 11.13
N SER A 156 0.95 6.46 10.48
CA SER A 156 2.20 6.84 11.14
C SER A 156 2.51 8.30 10.81
N SER A 157 2.59 9.16 11.83
CA SER A 157 3.56 10.27 11.77
C SER A 157 4.86 9.64 11.29
N GLY A 158 5.59 10.28 10.37
CA GLY A 158 6.89 9.76 9.93
C GLY A 158 7.70 9.27 11.13
N VAL A 159 8.52 8.24 10.95
CA VAL A 159 9.42 7.76 12.00
C VAL A 159 10.47 8.84 12.27
N GLU A 160 10.07 9.92 12.92
CA GLU A 160 10.95 10.81 13.63
C GLU A 160 11.27 10.11 14.95
N ASP A 161 12.57 9.95 15.18
CA ASP A 161 13.15 9.49 16.42
C ASP A 161 12.64 10.39 17.56
N SER A 162 11.50 10.04 18.13
CA SER A 162 10.86 10.79 19.22
C SER A 162 10.58 9.83 20.35
N SER A 163 11.48 9.94 21.32
CA SER A 163 11.55 9.21 22.57
C SER A 163 10.43 9.59 23.55
N GLN A 164 9.17 9.63 23.14
CA GLN A 164 8.02 9.62 24.07
C GLN A 164 6.82 8.90 23.45
N GLY A 165 6.34 7.88 24.17
CA GLY A 165 5.33 6.94 23.73
C GLY A 165 4.01 7.60 23.32
N MET A 166 3.65 7.41 22.06
CA MET A 166 2.27 7.37 21.62
C MET A 166 1.86 5.89 21.58
N VAL A 167 0.95 5.48 22.46
CA VAL A 167 0.38 4.13 22.47
C VAL A 167 -0.46 3.99 21.21
N SER A 168 0.15 3.43 20.16
CA SER A 168 -0.60 2.86 19.04
C SER A 168 -1.43 1.70 19.59
N PRO A 169 -2.69 1.51 19.19
CA PRO A 169 -3.44 0.30 19.54
C PRO A 169 -2.85 -0.87 18.75
N GLN A 170 -1.67 -1.34 19.14
CA GLN A 170 -0.97 -2.38 18.41
C GLN A 170 -1.71 -3.69 18.57
N THR A 171 -2.36 -4.13 17.49
CA THR A 171 -2.66 -5.54 17.32
C THR A 171 -1.35 -6.31 17.39
N SER A 172 -1.23 -7.15 18.40
CA SER A 172 -0.05 -7.93 18.73
C SER A 172 -0.44 -9.39 18.85
N LEU A 173 0.41 -10.25 18.31
CA LEU A 173 0.23 -11.69 18.36
C LEU A 173 1.55 -12.31 18.82
N ALA A 174 1.59 -12.72 20.09
CA ALA A 174 2.73 -13.43 20.66
C ALA A 174 2.45 -14.95 20.73
N GLY A 175 3.52 -15.74 20.71
CA GLY A 175 3.45 -17.17 20.38
C GLY A 175 3.49 -17.42 18.87
N PRO A 176 3.13 -18.62 18.38
CA PRO A 176 2.57 -19.74 19.13
C PRO A 176 3.52 -20.37 20.14
N PHE A 177 2.98 -20.93 21.22
CA PHE A 177 3.71 -21.82 22.13
C PHE A 177 2.86 -23.04 22.53
N PRO A 178 3.39 -24.27 22.45
CA PRO A 178 4.69 -24.61 21.88
C PRO A 178 4.73 -24.40 20.36
N ASN A 179 5.93 -24.21 19.81
CA ASN A 179 6.17 -24.14 18.37
C ASN A 179 7.59 -24.67 18.07
N PRO A 180 7.76 -25.86 17.47
CA PRO A 180 6.70 -26.70 16.89
C PRO A 180 5.71 -27.29 17.91
N VAL A 181 4.48 -27.54 17.48
CA VAL A 181 3.45 -28.30 18.23
C VAL A 181 3.25 -29.66 17.58
N VAL A 182 2.93 -30.69 18.37
CA VAL A 182 2.56 -32.02 17.87
C VAL A 182 1.09 -32.01 17.43
N SER A 183 0.75 -32.66 16.31
CA SER A 183 -0.62 -32.76 15.83
C SER A 183 -1.52 -33.42 16.89
N GLY A 184 -2.68 -32.82 17.16
CA GLY A 184 -3.59 -33.22 18.25
C GLY A 184 -3.32 -32.55 19.60
N GLU A 185 -2.17 -31.87 19.75
CA GLU A 185 -1.85 -31.10 20.95
C GLU A 185 -2.35 -29.65 20.86
N SER A 186 -2.35 -28.98 22.02
CA SER A 186 -2.79 -27.60 22.13
C SER A 186 -1.64 -26.61 21.94
N VAL A 187 -1.93 -25.53 21.22
CA VAL A 187 -1.05 -24.38 21.03
C VAL A 187 -1.73 -23.12 21.54
N SER A 188 -0.95 -22.27 22.20
CA SER A 188 -1.40 -21.01 22.78
C SER A 188 -0.88 -19.79 22.01
N PHE A 189 -1.72 -18.77 21.95
CA PHE A 189 -1.41 -17.45 21.38
C PHE A 189 -1.79 -16.38 22.40
N ALA A 190 -0.98 -15.34 22.54
CA ALA A 190 -1.37 -14.14 23.26
C ALA A 190 -1.76 -13.07 22.24
N ALA A 191 -3.05 -12.77 22.17
CA ALA A 191 -3.62 -11.77 21.29
C ALA A 191 -3.87 -10.47 22.06
N GLY A 192 -3.17 -9.40 21.68
CA GLY A 192 -3.45 -8.04 22.13
C GLY A 192 -4.04 -7.23 20.99
N PHE A 193 -5.11 -6.48 21.23
CA PHE A 193 -5.72 -5.58 20.25
C PHE A 193 -6.61 -4.55 20.97
N ALA A 194 -6.77 -3.37 20.38
CA ALA A 194 -7.79 -2.41 20.84
C ALA A 194 -9.09 -2.58 20.06
N GLY A 195 -10.22 -2.41 20.74
CA GLY A 195 -11.56 -2.59 20.17
C GLY A 195 -12.36 -3.66 20.88
N SER A 196 -13.58 -3.88 20.42
CA SER A 196 -14.53 -4.84 21.02
C SER A 196 -14.40 -6.26 20.48
N SER A 197 -13.75 -6.45 19.33
CA SER A 197 -13.52 -7.80 18.80
C SER A 197 -12.34 -7.88 17.83
N ALA A 198 -11.80 -9.09 17.69
CA ALA A 198 -10.78 -9.46 16.71
C ALA A 198 -11.03 -10.88 16.19
N ARG A 199 -10.47 -11.21 15.03
CA ARG A 199 -10.53 -12.56 14.44
C ARG A 199 -9.14 -13.16 14.39
N LEU A 200 -8.95 -14.32 15.00
CA LEU A 200 -7.73 -15.13 14.88
C LEU A 200 -7.99 -16.26 13.88
N SER A 201 -7.21 -16.32 12.81
CA SER A 201 -7.34 -17.30 11.73
C SER A 201 -6.03 -18.05 11.51
N VAL A 202 -6.11 -19.32 11.15
CA VAL A 202 -4.96 -20.16 10.82
C VAL A 202 -5.12 -20.66 9.39
N TYR A 203 -4.10 -20.45 8.58
CA TYR A 203 -4.05 -20.84 7.18
C TYR A 203 -2.91 -21.82 6.94
N ASP A 204 -3.10 -22.78 6.04
CA ASP A 204 -1.97 -23.53 5.50
C ASP A 204 -1.20 -22.71 4.44
N VAL A 205 -0.07 -23.23 3.95
CA VAL A 205 0.76 -22.55 2.94
C VAL A 205 0.07 -22.33 1.59
N SER A 206 -1.07 -22.99 1.31
CA SER A 206 -1.87 -22.74 0.11
C SER A 206 -2.85 -21.57 0.29
N GLY A 207 -2.94 -21.01 1.49
CA GLY A 207 -3.90 -19.96 1.84
C GLY A 207 -5.28 -20.50 2.24
N ARG A 208 -5.45 -21.82 2.36
CA ARG A 208 -6.72 -22.41 2.83
C ARG A 208 -6.87 -22.16 4.33
N LEU A 209 -8.05 -21.66 4.73
CA LEU A 209 -8.42 -21.50 6.14
C LEU A 209 -8.61 -22.86 6.82
N VAL A 210 -7.85 -23.10 7.88
CA VAL A 210 -7.82 -24.35 8.65
C VAL A 210 -8.59 -24.20 9.95
N TRP A 211 -8.51 -23.03 10.58
CA TRP A 211 -9.20 -22.74 11.84
C TRP A 211 -9.42 -21.24 12.01
N THR A 212 -10.49 -20.86 12.72
CA THR A 212 -10.75 -19.46 13.07
C THR A 212 -11.50 -19.35 14.39
N GLN A 213 -11.27 -18.26 15.12
CA GLN A 213 -12.01 -17.89 16.32
C GLN A 213 -12.22 -16.38 16.38
N LEU A 214 -13.42 -15.96 16.78
CA LEU A 214 -13.73 -14.58 17.15
C LEU A 214 -13.36 -14.36 18.62
N LEU A 215 -12.69 -13.25 18.89
CA LEU A 215 -12.23 -12.83 20.21
C LEU A 215 -13.00 -11.57 20.60
N GLU A 216 -13.59 -11.53 21.80
CA GLU A 216 -14.30 -10.35 22.33
C GLU A 216 -13.41 -9.46 23.21
N GLY A 217 -12.14 -9.84 23.38
CA GLY A 217 -11.15 -9.09 24.12
C GLY A 217 -9.75 -9.65 23.95
N SER A 218 -8.75 -8.85 24.34
CA SER A 218 -7.36 -9.29 24.39
C SER A 218 -7.18 -10.41 25.42
N GLY A 219 -6.29 -11.36 25.14
CA GLY A 219 -6.02 -12.46 26.05
C GLY A 219 -5.29 -13.64 25.42
N SER A 220 -5.19 -14.71 26.21
CA SER A 220 -4.64 -15.98 25.74
C SER A 220 -5.72 -16.76 25.00
N VAL A 221 -5.38 -17.28 23.82
CA VAL A 221 -6.23 -18.14 23.00
C VAL A 221 -5.55 -19.50 22.92
N LEU A 222 -6.29 -20.55 23.27
CA LEU A 222 -5.82 -21.92 23.19
C LEU A 222 -6.52 -22.62 22.02
N TRP A 223 -5.75 -23.17 21.10
CA TRP A 223 -6.26 -23.97 20.00
C TRP A 223 -5.72 -25.39 20.09
N ASN A 224 -6.60 -26.39 20.17
CA ASN A 224 -6.22 -27.78 19.95
C ASN A 224 -6.19 -28.05 18.45
N THR A 225 -5.01 -28.38 17.92
CA THR A 225 -4.82 -28.60 16.48
C THR A 225 -5.69 -29.76 15.96
N GLY A 226 -6.07 -30.70 16.82
CA GLY A 226 -6.87 -31.87 16.47
C GLY A 226 -6.13 -32.82 15.51
N TYR A 227 -6.71 -33.99 15.27
CA TYR A 227 -6.12 -34.99 14.36
C TYR A 227 -6.29 -34.65 12.86
N GLY A 228 -7.01 -33.58 12.53
CA GLY A 228 -7.28 -33.14 11.15
C GLY A 228 -6.25 -32.16 10.58
N VAL A 229 -5.31 -31.68 11.40
CA VAL A 229 -4.26 -30.75 11.00
C VAL A 229 -2.99 -31.53 10.71
N HIS A 230 -2.61 -31.58 9.43
CA HIS A 230 -1.42 -32.30 8.97
C HIS A 230 -0.13 -31.59 9.41
N PRO A 231 0.99 -32.32 9.55
CA PRO A 231 2.30 -31.70 9.75
C PRO A 231 2.62 -30.70 8.64
N GLY A 232 3.17 -29.55 9.01
CA GLY A 232 3.46 -28.50 8.05
C GLY A 232 3.63 -27.12 8.69
N ILE A 233 3.79 -26.12 7.83
CA ILE A 233 3.87 -24.72 8.20
C ILE A 233 2.49 -24.09 8.02
N TYR A 234 2.09 -23.30 9.00
CA TYR A 234 0.83 -22.56 9.01
C TYR A 234 1.09 -21.09 9.33
N LEU A 235 0.25 -20.22 8.77
CA LEU A 235 0.23 -18.79 9.07
C LEU A 235 -0.94 -18.50 9.99
N VAL A 236 -0.65 -17.88 11.12
CA VAL A 236 -1.66 -17.46 12.09
C VAL A 236 -1.81 -15.96 11.98
N ARG A 237 -3.01 -15.48 11.68
CA ARG A 237 -3.31 -14.06 11.47
C ARG A 237 -4.35 -13.60 12.48
N LEU A 238 -4.03 -12.56 13.24
CA LEU A 238 -4.97 -11.81 14.07
C LEU A 238 -5.39 -10.55 13.32
N GLU A 239 -6.69 -10.30 13.21
CA GLU A 239 -7.26 -9.12 12.54
C GLU A 239 -8.20 -8.39 13.49
N ALA A 240 -7.97 -7.10 13.72
CA ALA A 240 -8.82 -6.23 14.52
C ALA A 240 -9.02 -4.89 13.79
N GLY A 241 -10.22 -4.69 13.24
CA GLY A 241 -10.52 -3.54 12.38
C GLY A 241 -9.59 -3.49 11.16
N SER A 242 -8.87 -2.38 10.99
CA SER A 242 -7.87 -2.19 9.93
C SER A 242 -6.48 -2.71 10.26
N SER A 243 -6.27 -3.23 11.48
CA SER A 243 -4.96 -3.70 11.94
C SER A 243 -4.85 -5.22 11.94
N SER A 244 -3.67 -5.75 11.65
CA SER A 244 -3.42 -7.19 11.72
C SER A 244 -2.01 -7.54 12.17
N ALA A 245 -1.85 -8.72 12.76
CA ALA A 245 -0.56 -9.31 13.14
C ALA A 245 -0.49 -10.76 12.65
N VAL A 246 0.69 -11.21 12.26
CA VAL A 246 0.92 -12.57 11.73
C VAL A 246 2.02 -13.27 12.51
N SER A 247 1.84 -14.56 12.77
CA SER A 247 2.87 -15.44 13.33
C SER A 247 2.91 -16.77 12.56
N LYS A 248 4.04 -17.47 12.65
CA LYS A 248 4.25 -18.76 12.00
C LYS A 248 4.08 -19.90 13.00
N LEU A 249 3.28 -20.90 12.65
CA LEU A 249 3.12 -22.14 13.40
C LEU A 249 3.73 -23.31 12.61
N ILE A 250 4.45 -24.20 13.31
CA ILE A 250 4.95 -25.46 12.77
C ILE A 250 4.21 -26.58 13.51
N VAL A 251 3.52 -27.44 12.75
CA VAL A 251 2.90 -28.66 13.26
C VAL A 251 3.74 -29.86 12.85
N THR A 252 3.97 -30.76 13.80
CA THR A 252 4.75 -32.01 13.65
C THR A 252 3.89 -33.22 13.97
N ASN A 253 4.38 -34.42 13.63
CA ASN A 253 3.74 -35.69 14.03
C ASN A 253 3.97 -36.01 15.50
#